data_AF-A0A3P7J320-F1
#
_entry.id   AF-A0A3P7J320-F1
#
_cell.length_a   1.000
_cell.length_b   1.000
_cell.length_c   1.000
_cell.angle_alpha   90.00
_cell.angle_beta   90.00
_cell.angle_gamma   90.00
#
_symmetry.space_group_name_H-M   'P 1'
#
loop_
_entity.id
_entity.type
_entity.pdbx_description
1 polymer ?
#
loop_
_entity_poly.entity_id
_entity_poly.type
_entity_poly.pdbx_seq_one_letter_code
_entity_poly.pdbx_strand_id
1 'polypeptide(L)'
;MPSLFLDSLILEKNIHKTGIRLHRQIPHYPARNEKHAAYCSIREYHVMCGPERHCDKSCDNMYSPPNCYHDATNPKCYFPRCLCKDGYVRNAAGHCIREHQCPNRYSEPSRNSIAASSMTITSISPDRD
;
A
#
# COMPACT_ATOMS: atom_id res chain seq x y z
N MET A 1 16.95 48.02 40.79
CA MET A 1 16.12 46.81 40.98
C MET A 1 17.06 45.61 41.04
N PRO A 2 17.22 44.95 42.20
CA PRO A 2 18.12 43.81 42.39
C PRO A 2 17.47 42.47 41.98
N SER A 3 18.27 41.55 41.40
CA SER A 3 18.60 40.17 41.87
C SER A 3 17.48 39.33 42.55
N LEU A 4 17.21 38.03 42.36
CA LEU A 4 17.93 36.82 41.90
C LEU A 4 16.94 35.59 41.91
N PHE A 5 17.41 34.42 41.42
CA PHE A 5 17.01 33.01 41.67
C PHE A 5 15.78 32.44 40.91
N LEU A 6 15.95 31.53 39.92
CA LEU A 6 16.06 30.05 40.00
C LEU A 6 14.90 29.36 40.75
N ASP A 7 13.98 28.70 40.03
CA ASP A 7 14.02 27.26 39.69
C ASP A 7 12.65 26.61 39.43
N SER A 8 12.63 25.75 38.41
CA SER A 8 11.90 24.48 38.28
C SER A 8 10.35 24.42 38.33
N LEU A 9 9.74 23.88 37.26
CA LEU A 9 9.18 22.50 37.19
C LEU A 9 8.22 22.32 35.99
N ILE A 10 8.66 21.48 35.05
CA ILE A 10 7.94 20.35 34.42
C ILE A 10 6.51 20.58 33.87
N LEU A 11 6.34 20.41 32.55
CA LEU A 11 5.54 19.30 32.01
C LEU A 11 5.85 19.05 30.53
N GLU A 12 6.83 18.19 30.29
CA GLU A 12 6.96 17.49 29.00
C GLU A 12 5.71 16.64 28.79
N LYS A 13 4.82 17.08 27.91
CA LYS A 13 3.71 16.22 27.47
C LYS A 13 4.24 15.24 26.43
N ASN A 14 4.69 14.10 26.95
CA ASN A 14 4.79 12.83 26.25
C ASN A 14 3.51 12.57 25.45
N ILE A 15 3.54 12.83 24.13
CA ILE A 15 2.51 12.32 23.23
C ILE A 15 2.86 10.86 22.97
N HIS A 16 2.26 9.98 23.77
CA HIS A 16 2.29 8.54 23.55
C HIS A 16 1.85 8.26 22.11
N LYS A 17 2.77 7.74 21.31
CA LYS A 17 2.50 7.18 19.97
C LYS A 17 1.72 5.88 20.12
N THR A 18 0.47 5.97 20.55
CA THR A 18 -0.50 4.86 20.49
C THR A 18 -1.54 5.19 19.44
N GLY A 19 -1.06 5.44 18.22
CA GLY A 19 -1.91 5.52 17.04
C GLY A 19 -2.33 4.11 16.65
N ILE A 20 -3.62 3.81 16.76
CA ILE A 20 -4.23 2.59 16.21
C ILE A 20 -3.88 2.53 14.72
N ARG A 21 -3.02 1.58 14.35
CA ARG A 21 -2.52 1.39 12.98
C ARG A 21 -3.54 0.57 12.18
N LEU A 22 -4.68 1.18 11.81
CA LEU A 22 -5.68 0.55 10.94
C LEU A 22 -5.89 1.30 9.61
N HIS A 23 -4.89 2.03 9.13
CA HIS A 23 -4.96 2.52 7.75
C HIS A 23 -4.46 1.44 6.81
N ARG A 24 -5.43 0.64 6.34
CA ARG A 24 -5.37 -0.06 5.04
C ARG A 24 -4.73 0.91 4.04
N GLN A 25 -3.55 0.58 3.53
CA GLN A 25 -2.82 1.44 2.61
C GLN A 25 -3.70 1.73 1.39
N ILE A 26 -4.28 2.93 1.33
CA ILE A 26 -5.01 3.39 0.15
C ILE A 26 -3.95 3.55 -0.95
N PRO A 27 -4.03 2.84 -2.08
CA PRO A 27 -3.10 3.01 -3.17
C PRO A 27 -3.09 4.48 -3.59
N HIS A 28 -1.96 5.16 -3.40
CA HIS A 28 -1.84 6.57 -3.73
C HIS A 28 -1.32 6.71 -5.17
N TYR A 29 -2.23 6.60 -6.12
CA TYR A 29 -1.92 6.92 -7.52
C TYR A 29 -1.64 8.41 -7.67
N PRO A 30 -0.84 8.83 -8.67
CA PRO A 30 -0.72 10.24 -9.00
C PRO A 30 -2.10 10.83 -9.28
N ALA A 31 -2.34 12.05 -8.80
CA ALA A 31 -3.59 12.75 -9.02
C ALA A 31 -3.85 12.91 -10.53
N ARG A 32 -5.05 12.54 -10.98
CA ARG A 32 -5.41 12.56 -12.40
C ARG A 32 -6.81 13.13 -12.58
N ASN A 33 -7.01 13.81 -13.71
CA ASN A 33 -8.33 14.33 -14.05
C ASN A 33 -9.21 13.17 -14.52
N GLU A 34 -10.23 12.83 -13.73
CA GLU A 34 -11.20 11.77 -14.03
C GLU A 34 -12.59 12.37 -14.35
N LYS A 35 -12.69 13.70 -14.51
CA LYS A 35 -13.96 14.41 -14.67
C LYS A 35 -14.69 14.06 -15.98
N HIS A 36 -13.95 13.78 -17.05
CA HIS A 36 -14.53 13.48 -18.36
C HIS A 36 -13.85 12.25 -18.99
N ALA A 37 -14.62 11.50 -19.78
CA ALA A 37 -14.15 10.31 -20.47
C ALA A 37 -12.91 10.54 -21.36
N ALA A 38 -12.76 11.75 -21.92
CA ALA A 38 -11.60 12.11 -22.74
C ALA A 38 -10.26 12.05 -21.99
N TYR A 39 -10.26 12.12 -20.65
CA TYR A 39 -9.06 12.01 -19.85
C TYR A 39 -8.74 10.58 -19.43
N CYS A 40 -9.66 9.62 -19.65
CA CYS A 40 -9.40 8.22 -19.41
C CYS A 40 -8.46 7.64 -20.47
N SER A 41 -7.66 6.66 -20.06
CA SER A 41 -6.71 5.98 -20.93
C SER A 41 -7.46 4.98 -21.80
N ILE A 42 -6.86 4.56 -22.91
CA ILE A 42 -7.46 3.61 -23.85
C ILE A 42 -7.86 2.26 -23.20
N ARG A 43 -7.23 1.89 -22.08
CA ARG A 43 -7.51 0.68 -21.30
C ARG A 43 -8.46 0.92 -20.11
N GLU A 44 -9.10 2.08 -20.09
CA GLU A 44 -10.06 2.46 -19.06
C GLU A 44 -11.42 2.73 -19.69
N TYR A 45 -12.47 2.64 -18.87
CA TYR A 45 -13.79 3.16 -19.18
C TYR A 45 -14.17 4.23 -18.14
N HIS A 46 -14.95 5.20 -18.57
CA HIS A 46 -15.39 6.30 -17.72
C HIS A 46 -16.73 5.97 -17.08
N VAL A 47 -16.86 6.29 -15.80
CA VAL A 47 -18.13 6.24 -15.07
C VAL A 47 -18.36 7.57 -14.39
N MET A 48 -19.61 8.04 -14.39
CA MET A 48 -19.99 9.24 -13.62
C MET A 48 -20.01 8.95 -12.12
N CYS A 49 -20.18 7.68 -11.77
CA CYS A 49 -20.28 7.18 -10.42
C CYS A 49 -19.47 5.89 -10.30
N GLY A 50 -18.29 5.97 -9.68
CA GLY A 50 -17.42 4.80 -9.47
C GLY A 50 -17.27 4.42 -7.99
N PRO A 51 -16.65 3.26 -7.72
CA PRO A 51 -16.32 2.82 -6.36
C PRO A 51 -15.19 3.68 -5.75
N GLU A 52 -14.89 3.48 -4.47
CA GLU A 52 -13.79 4.17 -3.79
C GLU A 52 -12.44 3.91 -4.48
N ARG A 53 -11.52 4.88 -4.43
CA ARG A 53 -10.16 4.71 -5.00
C ARG A 53 -9.44 3.46 -4.48
N HIS A 54 -9.66 3.10 -3.22
CA HIS A 54 -9.03 1.91 -2.65
C HIS A 54 -9.60 0.60 -3.20
N CYS A 55 -10.78 0.64 -3.83
CA CYS A 55 -11.44 -0.49 -4.49
C CYS A 55 -10.95 -0.74 -5.92
N ASP A 56 -10.09 0.13 -6.46
CA ASP A 56 -9.48 -0.11 -7.76
C ASP A 56 -8.70 -1.43 -7.70
N LYS A 57 -9.01 -2.34 -8.63
CA LYS A 57 -8.23 -3.58 -8.80
C LYS A 57 -6.82 -3.20 -9.27
N SER A 58 -5.82 -3.52 -8.45
CA SER A 58 -4.43 -3.16 -8.63
C SER A 58 -3.53 -4.40 -8.60
N CYS A 59 -2.27 -4.24 -9.01
CA CYS A 59 -1.28 -5.32 -8.89
C CYS A 59 -1.10 -5.81 -7.44
N ASP A 60 -1.33 -4.95 -6.45
CA ASP A 60 -1.07 -5.25 -5.04
C ASP A 60 -2.26 -5.93 -4.34
N ASN A 61 -3.49 -5.70 -4.81
CA ASN A 61 -4.70 -6.25 -4.22
C ASN A 61 -5.39 -7.32 -5.08
N MET A 62 -4.81 -7.71 -6.22
CA MET A 62 -5.43 -8.63 -7.19
C MET A 62 -5.85 -9.97 -6.58
N TYR A 63 -5.06 -10.52 -5.65
CA TYR A 63 -5.32 -11.79 -4.98
C TYR A 63 -5.94 -11.66 -3.59
N SER A 64 -6.09 -10.43 -3.11
CA SER A 64 -6.72 -10.13 -1.81
C SER A 64 -7.50 -8.82 -1.96
N PRO A 65 -8.53 -8.82 -2.83
CA PRO A 65 -9.24 -7.61 -3.18
C PRO A 65 -9.94 -7.05 -1.95
N PRO A 66 -10.08 -5.71 -1.90
CA PRO A 66 -10.79 -5.10 -0.81
C PRO A 66 -12.25 -5.51 -0.72
N ASN A 67 -12.78 -5.59 0.51
CA ASN A 67 -14.23 -5.57 0.72
C ASN A 67 -14.79 -4.22 0.24
N CYS A 68 -15.28 -4.23 -1.00
CA CYS A 68 -15.86 -3.09 -1.68
C CYS A 68 -17.26 -3.42 -2.14
N TYR A 69 -18.16 -2.44 -2.02
CA TYR A 69 -19.52 -2.56 -2.50
C TYR A 69 -19.55 -2.12 -3.97
N HIS A 70 -19.94 -3.03 -4.86
CA HIS A 70 -20.05 -2.76 -6.31
C HIS A 70 -21.51 -2.59 -6.77
N ASP A 71 -22.41 -2.31 -5.83
CA ASP A 71 -23.83 -2.14 -6.11
C ASP A 71 -24.09 -0.76 -6.74
N ALA A 72 -24.67 -0.74 -7.95
CA ALA A 72 -25.04 0.48 -8.67
C ALA A 72 -26.09 1.33 -7.94
N THR A 73 -26.82 0.72 -7.00
CA THR A 73 -27.81 1.38 -6.14
C THR A 73 -27.21 1.92 -4.85
N ASN A 74 -25.92 1.69 -4.60
CA ASN A 74 -25.24 2.21 -3.42
C ASN A 74 -25.16 3.75 -3.50
N PRO A 75 -25.66 4.50 -2.50
CA PRO A 75 -25.60 5.96 -2.50
C PRO A 75 -24.16 6.50 -2.44
N LYS A 76 -23.17 5.63 -2.17
CA LYS A 76 -21.75 5.97 -2.15
C LYS A 76 -21.21 6.12 -3.58
N CYS A 77 -21.56 7.24 -4.18
CA CYS A 77 -21.06 7.67 -5.46
C CYS A 77 -19.74 8.45 -5.32
N TYR A 78 -18.62 7.87 -5.73
CA TYR A 78 -17.32 8.51 -5.57
C TYR A 78 -16.87 9.25 -6.83
N PHE A 79 -17.56 10.34 -7.17
CA PHE A 79 -17.25 11.25 -8.29
C PHE A 79 -17.08 10.54 -9.65
N PRO A 80 -16.90 11.29 -10.76
CA PRO A 80 -16.50 10.68 -12.02
C PRO A 80 -15.15 9.98 -11.90
N ARG A 81 -15.05 8.73 -12.40
CA ARG A 81 -13.86 7.89 -12.31
C ARG A 81 -13.49 7.27 -13.65
N CYS A 82 -12.20 7.00 -13.82
CA CYS A 82 -11.70 6.10 -14.86
C CYS A 82 -11.39 4.74 -14.22
N LEU A 83 -12.04 3.68 -14.68
CA LEU A 83 -11.85 2.32 -14.17
C LEU A 83 -11.14 1.47 -15.23
N CYS A 84 -10.26 0.57 -14.79
CA CYS A 84 -9.61 -0.37 -15.71
C CYS A 84 -10.66 -1.29 -16.33
N LYS A 85 -10.56 -1.50 -17.66
CA LYS A 85 -11.39 -2.49 -18.36
C LYS A 85 -11.13 -3.90 -17.84
N ASP A 86 -12.06 -4.81 -18.12
CA ASP A 86 -11.92 -6.21 -17.74
C ASP A 86 -10.60 -6.82 -18.25
N GLY A 87 -9.94 -7.59 -17.39
CA GLY A 87 -8.61 -8.17 -17.66
C GLY A 87 -7.43 -7.21 -17.47
N TYR A 88 -7.68 -5.96 -17.04
CA TYR A 88 -6.65 -5.00 -16.68
C TYR A 88 -6.67 -4.67 -15.19
N VAL A 89 -5.48 -4.37 -14.66
CA VAL A 89 -5.26 -3.96 -13.26
C VAL A 89 -4.39 -2.72 -13.22
N ARG A 90 -4.62 -1.85 -12.23
CA ARG A 90 -3.89 -0.60 -12.07
C ARG A 90 -2.53 -0.87 -11.42
N ASN A 91 -1.46 -0.37 -12.04
CA ASN A 91 -0.13 -0.43 -11.45
C ASN A 91 0.16 0.77 -10.53
N ALA A 92 1.29 0.78 -9.84
CA ALA A 92 1.70 1.86 -8.95
C ALA A 92 1.81 3.24 -9.65
N ALA A 93 2.09 3.27 -10.96
CA ALA A 93 2.11 4.49 -11.75
C ALA A 93 0.70 5.01 -12.12
N GLY A 94 -0.35 4.27 -11.78
CA GLY A 94 -1.73 4.64 -12.11
C GLY A 94 -2.18 4.21 -13.51
N HIS A 95 -1.46 3.32 -14.19
CA HIS A 95 -1.83 2.80 -15.52
C HIS A 95 -2.49 1.42 -15.44
N CYS A 96 -3.52 1.20 -16.26
CA CYS A 96 -4.13 -0.11 -16.43
C CYS A 96 -3.25 -0.99 -17.34
N ILE A 97 -2.65 -2.02 -16.75
CA ILE A 97 -1.80 -3.00 -17.40
C ILE A 97 -2.46 -4.38 -17.33
N ARG A 98 -2.00 -5.33 -18.14
CA ARG A 98 -2.53 -6.70 -18.03
C ARG A 98 -2.01 -7.32 -16.74
N GLU A 99 -2.79 -8.22 -16.15
CA GLU A 99 -2.43 -8.88 -14.88
C GLU A 99 -1.05 -9.55 -14.90
N HIS A 100 -0.61 -10.07 -16.06
CA HIS A 100 0.70 -10.69 -16.24
C HIS A 100 1.88 -9.74 -16.32
N GLN A 101 1.61 -8.45 -16.40
CA GLN A 101 2.62 -7.40 -16.41
C GLN A 101 2.91 -6.87 -15.01
N CYS A 102 2.22 -7.36 -13.98
CA CYS A 102 2.49 -6.99 -12.60
C CYS A 102 3.85 -7.56 -12.16
N PRO A 103 4.71 -6.75 -11.51
CA PRO A 103 6.05 -7.18 -11.10
C PRO A 103 6.02 -8.29 -10.02
N ASN A 104 4.95 -8.36 -9.23
CA ASN A 104 4.84 -9.25 -8.08
C ASN A 104 4.08 -10.55 -8.39
N ARG A 105 4.26 -11.12 -9.58
CA ARG A 105 3.63 -12.39 -9.97
C ARG A 105 4.26 -13.59 -9.26
N TYR A 106 4.26 -13.60 -7.93
CA TYR A 106 5.06 -14.47 -7.06
C TYR A 106 6.52 -14.02 -7.01
N SER A 107 6.88 -13.22 -6.00
CA SER A 107 8.17 -13.48 -5.37
C SER A 107 8.02 -14.83 -4.65
N GLU A 108 8.17 -15.94 -5.38
CA GLU A 108 8.72 -17.13 -4.75
C GLU A 108 9.94 -16.64 -3.97
N PRO A 109 10.05 -16.85 -2.65
CA PRO A 109 11.28 -16.56 -1.96
C PRO A 109 12.33 -17.39 -2.68
N SER A 110 13.17 -16.72 -3.46
CA SER A 110 14.31 -17.34 -4.12
C SER A 110 15.05 -18.07 -3.02
N ARG A 111 15.07 -19.40 -3.05
CA ARG A 111 15.77 -20.26 -2.08
C ARG A 111 17.30 -20.05 -2.07
N ASN A 112 17.80 -18.93 -2.59
CA ASN A 112 19.20 -18.59 -2.72
C ASN A 112 19.58 -17.27 -2.04
N SER A 113 18.76 -16.74 -1.13
CA SER A 113 19.13 -15.62 -0.27
C SER A 113 19.12 -16.05 1.19
N ILE A 114 20.13 -16.84 1.58
CA ILE A 114 20.92 -16.85 2.84
C ILE A 114 21.72 -18.18 2.83
N ALA A 115 22.85 -18.18 2.11
CA ALA A 115 24.06 -18.91 2.50
C ALA A 115 25.15 -17.89 2.90
N ALA A 116 24.71 -16.75 3.44
CA ALA A 116 25.57 -15.65 3.89
C ALA A 116 25.04 -15.11 5.22
N SER A 117 24.90 -16.00 6.20
CA SER A 117 24.91 -15.62 7.61
C SER A 117 25.68 -16.71 8.33
N SER A 118 26.98 -16.47 8.33
CA SER A 118 27.98 -17.04 9.22
C SER A 118 27.38 -17.49 10.56
N MET A 119 27.17 -18.79 10.71
CA MET A 119 27.26 -19.44 12.00
C MET A 119 28.40 -20.44 11.90
N THR A 120 29.58 -19.97 12.28
CA THR A 120 30.71 -20.81 12.66
C THR A 120 30.24 -21.73 13.79
N ILE A 121 29.84 -22.95 13.46
CA ILE A 121 29.83 -24.04 14.43
C ILE A 121 31.29 -24.47 14.52
N THR A 122 31.94 -24.02 15.59
CA THR A 122 33.24 -24.50 16.02
C THR A 122 33.19 -26.02 16.13
N SER A 123 34.06 -26.67 15.38
CA SER A 123 34.40 -28.09 15.51
C SER A 123 34.90 -28.35 16.94
N ILE A 124 34.11 -29.08 17.74
CA ILE A 124 34.65 -29.80 18.89
C ILE A 124 34.80 -31.25 18.42
N SER A 125 36.04 -31.62 18.14
CA SER A 125 36.48 -33.01 18.00
C SER A 125 36.24 -33.75 19.32
N PRO A 126 35.73 -34.99 19.32
CA PRO A 126 36.03 -35.91 20.40
C PRO A 126 37.36 -36.60 20.10
N ASP A 127 38.38 -36.25 20.88
CA ASP A 127 39.56 -37.08 21.07
C ASP A 127 39.17 -38.41 21.76
N ARG A 128 40.00 -39.42 21.49
CA ARG A 128 39.96 -40.80 21.97
C ARG A 128 39.89 -40.94 23.50
N ASP A 129 39.21 -41.99 23.97
CA ASP A 129 39.82 -43.14 24.67
C ASP A 129 38.83 -44.32 24.74
#